data_AF-A0A3G3GJJ1-F1
#
_entry.id   AF-A0A3G3GJJ1-F1
#
_cell.length_a   1.000
_cell.length_b   1.000
_cell.length_c   1.000
_cell.angle_alpha   90.00
_cell.angle_beta   90.00
_cell.angle_gamma   90.00
#
_symmetry.space_group_name_H-M   'P 1'
#
loop_
_entity.id
_entity.type
_entity.pdbx_description
1 polymer ?
#
loop_
_entity_poly.entity_id
_entity_poly.type
_entity_poly.pdbx_seq_one_letter_code
_entity_poly.pdbx_strand_id
1 'polypeptide(L)'
;MAFTFWNFWSNKLFNWLAIFTNSPHWKTKLAVFTVLYILFTSFPDYQALVKMDTGGQRLAARFEVIDWIGTHPFQNLPEHLFTGKVLSEGDQSHFKKRVFRPLIPVALHTVGLKAKHYVGIQFVVGILFVVLLIRFLSKHLSSTASVVATFMFANLFVTKWTFFDFFYHDPLAYLLLLVILNFRNPLLIILGIALGGFVDERAVIGSSAAVLWWFWQESNAQKVALSNVFSIKRYRATWASVVGILLFIVLRLYVMSSLGMRTDKSMLGFDANQYNSFPMGLTVTYECAWFLLFGVVVGMVAKKDWLYLLMFMFSAVGVIAAGSLVLDFSRSYAYGFVLLLFAIVYLSKTETLPHFQNGLTFCAIGCFLFPTYYQISSSLFWMPHIFPKIKVLLAFYHLI
;
A
#
# COMPACT_ATOMS: atom_id res chain seq x y z
N MET A 1 36.29 15.72 0.30
CA MET A 1 36.24 15.03 1.60
C MET A 1 34.91 14.32 1.86
N ALA A 2 33.76 14.94 1.59
CA ALA A 2 32.44 14.29 1.75
C ALA A 2 32.23 13.07 0.81
N PHE A 3 32.62 13.20 -0.47
CA PHE A 3 32.50 12.09 -1.45
C PHE A 3 33.38 10.87 -1.10
N THR A 4 34.58 11.09 -0.58
CA THR A 4 35.48 10.00 -0.16
C THR A 4 34.97 9.29 1.09
N PHE A 5 34.40 10.03 2.04
CA PHE A 5 33.76 9.47 3.24
C PHE A 5 32.53 8.61 2.88
N TRP A 6 31.65 9.13 2.01
CA TRP A 6 30.47 8.38 1.56
C TRP A 6 30.85 7.08 0.85
N ASN A 7 31.81 7.13 -0.08
CA ASN A 7 32.24 5.95 -0.81
C ASN A 7 32.84 4.88 0.12
N PHE A 8 33.57 5.28 1.16
CA PHE A 8 34.12 4.34 2.14
C PHE A 8 33.03 3.59 2.91
N TRP A 9 32.03 4.31 3.44
CA TRP A 9 30.93 3.69 4.19
C TRP A 9 30.01 2.85 3.31
N SER A 10 29.72 3.34 2.10
CA SER A 10 28.93 2.59 1.11
C SER A 10 29.61 1.25 0.80
N ASN A 11 30.91 1.24 0.52
CA ASN A 11 31.64 0.00 0.26
C ASN A 11 31.62 -0.98 1.44
N LYS A 12 31.81 -0.50 2.67
CA LYS A 12 31.71 -1.34 3.88
C LYS A 12 30.31 -1.93 4.05
N LEU A 13 29.27 -1.14 3.86
CA LEU A 13 27.88 -1.58 3.93
C LEU A 13 27.61 -2.66 2.89
N PHE A 14 27.97 -2.43 1.63
CA PHE A 14 27.75 -3.41 0.55
C PHE A 14 28.55 -4.70 0.73
N ASN A 15 29.76 -4.64 1.28
CA ASN A 15 30.53 -5.83 1.64
C ASN A 15 29.84 -6.64 2.75
N TRP A 16 29.35 -5.98 3.80
CA TRP A 16 28.59 -6.65 4.86
C TRP A 16 27.28 -7.26 4.31
N LEU A 17 26.57 -6.52 3.47
CA LEU A 17 25.36 -7.02 2.80
C LEU A 17 25.64 -8.19 1.86
N ALA A 18 26.80 -8.21 1.19
CA ALA A 18 27.23 -9.33 0.37
C ALA A 18 27.41 -10.59 1.24
N ILE A 19 28.06 -10.47 2.40
CA ILE A 19 28.20 -11.58 3.36
C ILE A 19 26.82 -12.06 3.83
N PHE A 20 25.92 -11.14 4.20
CA PHE A 20 24.56 -11.49 4.61
C PHE A 20 23.79 -12.23 3.52
N THR A 21 23.90 -11.78 2.27
CA THR A 21 23.18 -12.34 1.12
C THR A 21 23.80 -13.61 0.53
N ASN A 22 25.02 -13.99 0.93
CA ASN A 22 25.63 -15.28 0.58
C ASN A 22 24.96 -16.47 1.28
N SER A 23 24.21 -16.25 2.36
CA SER A 23 23.47 -17.31 3.06
C SER A 23 22.26 -17.79 2.21
N PRO A 24 22.02 -19.11 2.03
CA PRO A 24 20.90 -19.61 1.22
C PRO A 24 19.52 -19.14 1.72
N HIS A 25 19.39 -18.88 3.02
CA HIS A 25 18.15 -18.41 3.66
C HIS A 25 18.10 -16.89 3.88
N TRP A 26 18.90 -16.09 3.17
CA TRP A 26 18.96 -14.63 3.39
C TRP A 26 17.60 -13.94 3.22
N LYS A 27 16.75 -14.42 2.29
CA LYS A 27 15.40 -13.86 2.07
C LYS A 27 14.49 -14.06 3.28
N THR A 28 14.53 -15.26 3.88
CA THR A 28 13.75 -15.57 5.09
C THR A 28 14.26 -14.78 6.29
N LYS A 29 15.59 -14.71 6.47
CA LYS A 29 16.23 -13.89 7.53
C LYS A 29 15.81 -12.41 7.39
N LEU A 30 15.84 -11.89 6.16
CA LEU A 30 15.41 -10.53 5.87
C LEU A 30 13.91 -10.33 6.17
N ALA A 31 13.04 -11.25 5.76
CA ALA A 31 11.60 -11.15 6.05
C ALA A 31 11.31 -11.11 7.55
N VAL A 32 11.93 -12.02 8.33
CA VAL A 32 11.79 -12.05 9.80
C VAL A 32 12.30 -10.75 10.41
N PHE A 33 13.50 -10.32 10.03
CA PHE A 33 14.07 -9.05 10.50
C PHE A 33 13.16 -7.87 10.19
N THR A 34 12.68 -7.75 8.95
CA THR A 34 11.82 -6.65 8.52
C THR A 34 10.50 -6.63 9.29
N VAL A 35 9.85 -7.77 9.51
CA VAL A 35 8.61 -7.84 10.29
C VAL A 35 8.86 -7.43 11.74
N LEU A 36 9.88 -7.98 12.40
CA LEU A 36 10.22 -7.62 13.79
C LEU A 36 10.58 -6.14 13.91
N TYR A 37 11.34 -5.61 12.94
CA TYR A 37 11.70 -4.21 12.87
C TYR A 37 10.48 -3.29 12.75
N ILE A 38 9.52 -3.64 11.88
CA ILE A 38 8.28 -2.87 11.71
C ILE A 38 7.45 -2.92 13.00
N LEU A 39 7.30 -4.08 13.62
CA LEU A 39 6.57 -4.21 14.88
C LEU A 39 7.23 -3.39 16.00
N PHE A 40 8.56 -3.31 16.02
CA PHE A 40 9.28 -2.48 16.97
C PHE A 40 9.06 -0.98 16.73
N THR A 41 9.14 -0.55 15.46
CA THR A 41 9.11 0.88 15.07
C THR A 41 7.72 1.46 14.84
N SER A 42 6.72 0.61 14.62
CA SER A 42 5.33 0.98 14.35
C SER A 42 4.41 -0.05 14.99
N PHE A 43 4.52 -0.16 16.31
CA PHE A 43 3.79 -1.13 17.10
C PHE A 43 2.27 -0.92 16.89
N PRO A 44 1.45 -1.98 16.82
CA PRO A 44 0.04 -1.82 16.50
C PRO A 44 -0.71 -0.90 17.46
N ASP A 45 -1.71 -0.19 16.96
CA ASP A 45 -2.51 0.71 17.80
C ASP A 45 -3.61 -0.02 18.58
N TYR A 46 -3.17 -0.82 19.56
CA TYR A 46 -4.09 -1.43 20.50
C TYR A 46 -4.84 -0.38 21.33
N GLN A 47 -4.38 0.87 21.45
CA GLN A 47 -5.16 1.90 22.18
C GLN A 47 -6.53 2.14 21.53
N ALA A 48 -6.62 2.03 20.20
CA ALA A 48 -7.88 2.08 19.48
C ALA A 48 -8.83 0.91 19.83
N LEU A 49 -8.30 -0.22 20.32
CA LEU A 49 -9.09 -1.33 20.85
C LEU A 49 -9.52 -1.11 22.31
N VAL A 50 -8.75 -0.32 23.08
CA VAL A 50 -8.81 -0.34 24.56
C VAL A 50 -9.38 0.93 25.17
N LYS A 51 -9.48 2.05 24.43
CA LYS A 51 -9.90 3.37 24.93
C LYS A 51 -10.76 3.28 26.21
N MET A 52 -10.06 3.50 27.34
CA MET A 52 -10.50 3.14 28.70
C MET A 52 -11.73 3.93 29.14
N ASP A 53 -12.03 5.03 28.45
CA ASP A 53 -13.18 5.91 28.68
C ASP A 53 -14.53 5.28 28.27
N THR A 54 -14.53 4.34 27.33
CA THR A 54 -15.77 3.72 26.78
C THR A 54 -15.91 2.23 27.10
N GLY A 55 -15.01 1.66 27.92
CA GLY A 55 -15.07 0.26 28.33
C GLY A 55 -15.11 -0.75 27.17
N GLY A 56 -14.51 -0.43 26.02
CA GLY A 56 -14.54 -1.29 24.82
C GLY A 56 -15.86 -1.31 24.04
N GLN A 57 -16.88 -0.53 24.45
CA GLN A 57 -18.18 -0.50 23.76
C GLN A 57 -18.08 0.00 22.31
N ARG A 58 -17.21 0.98 22.06
CA ARG A 58 -16.94 1.48 20.69
C ARG A 58 -16.34 0.39 19.81
N LEU A 59 -15.44 -0.44 20.35
CA LEU A 59 -14.84 -1.56 19.63
C LEU A 59 -15.89 -2.64 19.33
N ALA A 60 -16.71 -2.99 20.31
CA ALA A 60 -17.79 -3.96 20.13
C ALA A 60 -18.76 -3.51 19.02
N ALA A 61 -19.15 -2.23 19.01
CA ALA A 61 -19.99 -1.66 17.96
C ALA A 61 -19.33 -1.72 16.57
N ARG A 62 -18.01 -1.47 16.46
CA ARG A 62 -17.28 -1.61 15.19
C ARG A 62 -17.28 -3.06 14.69
N PHE A 63 -17.06 -4.03 15.58
CA PHE A 63 -17.08 -5.44 15.21
C PHE A 63 -18.47 -5.92 14.79
N GLU A 64 -19.51 -5.49 15.49
CA GLU A 64 -20.90 -5.78 15.14
C GLU A 64 -21.25 -5.30 13.72
N VAL A 65 -20.84 -4.07 13.37
CA VAL A 65 -21.04 -3.53 12.01
C VAL A 65 -20.26 -4.35 10.96
N ILE A 66 -19.02 -4.75 11.25
CA ILE A 66 -18.20 -5.56 10.33
C ILE A 66 -18.80 -6.95 10.14
N ASP A 67 -19.20 -7.61 11.23
CA ASP A 67 -19.86 -8.91 11.19
C ASP A 67 -21.20 -8.83 10.42
N TRP A 68 -21.95 -7.73 10.57
CA TRP A 68 -23.15 -7.49 9.79
C TRP A 68 -22.86 -7.40 8.29
N ILE A 69 -21.82 -6.67 7.87
CA ILE A 69 -21.42 -6.60 6.44
C ILE A 69 -21.04 -7.99 5.91
N GLY A 70 -20.43 -8.84 6.74
CA GLY A 70 -20.07 -10.20 6.35
C GLY A 70 -21.27 -11.14 6.18
N THR A 71 -22.29 -10.96 7.02
CA THR A 71 -23.53 -11.75 6.99
C THR A 71 -24.53 -11.27 5.93
N HIS A 72 -24.53 -9.97 5.64
CA HIS A 72 -25.46 -9.33 4.70
C HIS A 72 -24.68 -8.57 3.61
N PRO A 73 -23.86 -9.27 2.80
CA PRO A 73 -23.08 -8.61 1.78
C PRO A 73 -23.98 -7.97 0.74
N PHE A 74 -23.57 -6.80 0.27
CA PHE A 74 -24.31 -6.01 -0.70
C PHE A 74 -25.72 -5.58 -0.23
N GLN A 75 -25.89 -5.36 1.08
CA GLN A 75 -27.08 -4.73 1.65
C GLN A 75 -26.71 -3.42 2.35
N ASN A 76 -27.60 -2.43 2.32
CA ASN A 76 -27.39 -1.17 3.02
C ASN A 76 -27.41 -1.39 4.54
N LEU A 77 -26.46 -0.77 5.25
CA LEU A 77 -26.40 -0.85 6.71
C LEU A 77 -27.66 -0.25 7.34
N PRO A 78 -28.40 -1.01 8.16
CA PRO A 78 -29.60 -0.51 8.81
C PRO A 78 -29.26 0.49 9.92
N GLU A 79 -30.11 1.50 10.11
CA GLU A 79 -29.85 2.61 11.03
C GLU A 79 -29.68 2.17 12.50
N HIS A 80 -30.37 1.10 12.91
CA HIS A 80 -30.29 0.58 14.28
C HIS A 80 -28.88 0.10 14.68
N LEU A 81 -27.99 -0.18 13.72
CA LEU A 81 -26.59 -0.50 14.02
C LEU A 81 -25.78 0.71 14.48
N PHE A 82 -26.29 1.92 14.27
CA PHE A 82 -25.66 3.16 14.67
C PHE A 82 -26.39 3.83 15.85
N THR A 83 -27.70 3.71 15.92
CA THR A 83 -28.53 4.33 16.97
C THR A 83 -28.19 3.77 18.36
N GLY A 84 -27.87 4.65 19.31
CA GLY A 84 -27.57 4.26 20.70
C GLY A 84 -26.18 3.62 20.90
N LYS A 85 -25.32 3.60 19.88
CA LYS A 85 -23.94 3.08 19.98
C LYS A 85 -22.94 4.23 20.16
N VAL A 86 -21.80 3.93 20.79
CA VAL A 86 -20.70 4.89 21.03
C VAL A 86 -19.81 5.03 19.77
N LEU A 87 -20.42 5.31 18.62
CA LEU A 87 -19.73 5.56 17.35
C LEU A 87 -19.78 7.06 17.02
N SER A 88 -18.63 7.65 16.73
CA SER A 88 -18.58 9.05 16.27
C SER A 88 -19.22 9.19 14.89
N GLU A 89 -19.67 10.39 14.52
CA GLU A 89 -20.20 10.67 13.18
C GLU A 89 -19.23 10.25 12.07
N GLY A 90 -17.93 10.47 12.30
CA GLY A 90 -16.86 10.00 11.41
C GLY A 90 -16.84 8.48 11.25
N ASP A 91 -17.03 7.70 12.33
CA ASP A 91 -17.11 6.24 12.24
C ASP A 91 -18.34 5.81 11.41
N GLN A 92 -19.49 6.43 11.66
CA GLN A 92 -20.74 6.11 10.98
C GLN A 92 -20.66 6.38 9.47
N SER A 93 -20.18 7.57 9.08
CA SER A 93 -19.93 7.92 7.67
C SER A 93 -18.94 6.94 7.04
N HIS A 94 -17.87 6.58 7.75
CA HIS A 94 -16.90 5.63 7.26
C HIS A 94 -17.52 4.24 6.99
N PHE A 95 -18.34 3.71 7.90
CA PHE A 95 -18.98 2.41 7.69
C PHE A 95 -20.03 2.42 6.57
N LYS A 96 -20.79 3.50 6.44
CA LYS A 96 -21.74 3.65 5.31
C LYS A 96 -21.04 3.59 3.95
N LYS A 97 -19.80 4.07 3.84
CA LYS A 97 -18.97 3.93 2.62
C LYS A 97 -18.44 2.50 2.41
N ARG A 98 -18.24 1.73 3.48
CA ARG A 98 -17.72 0.36 3.44
C ARG A 98 -18.72 -0.70 2.98
N VAL A 99 -20.00 -0.36 2.82
CA VAL A 99 -21.03 -1.29 2.29
C VAL A 99 -20.62 -1.89 0.94
N PHE A 100 -19.86 -1.14 0.13
CA PHE A 100 -19.34 -1.62 -1.14
C PHE A 100 -17.97 -2.30 -1.07
N ARG A 101 -17.47 -2.57 0.13
CA ARG A 101 -16.18 -3.20 0.37
C ARG A 101 -16.33 -4.57 1.07
N PRO A 102 -17.16 -5.49 0.52
CA PRO A 102 -17.56 -6.68 1.25
C PRO A 102 -16.49 -7.77 1.26
N LEU A 103 -15.39 -7.64 0.49
CA LEU A 103 -14.50 -8.78 0.24
C LEU A 103 -13.99 -9.42 1.54
N ILE A 104 -13.48 -8.61 2.46
CA ILE A 104 -12.94 -9.12 3.72
C ILE A 104 -14.05 -9.64 4.64
N PRO A 105 -15.10 -8.87 4.96
CA PRO A 105 -16.19 -9.37 5.79
C PRO A 105 -16.80 -10.68 5.28
N VAL A 106 -17.00 -10.81 3.96
CA VAL A 106 -17.52 -12.03 3.33
C VAL A 106 -16.53 -13.18 3.44
N ALA A 107 -15.26 -12.95 3.11
CA ALA A 107 -14.25 -14.00 3.17
C ALA A 107 -14.05 -14.55 4.59
N LEU A 108 -14.26 -13.74 5.63
CA LEU A 108 -14.23 -14.18 7.02
C LEU A 108 -15.46 -15.01 7.37
N HIS A 109 -16.63 -14.50 7.02
CA HIS A 109 -17.89 -15.16 7.32
C HIS A 109 -17.97 -16.55 6.66
N THR A 110 -17.49 -16.69 5.41
CA THR A 110 -17.50 -17.98 4.69
C THR A 110 -16.65 -19.06 5.33
N VAL A 111 -15.60 -18.70 6.08
CA VAL A 111 -14.75 -19.63 6.83
C VAL A 111 -15.11 -19.72 8.32
N GLY A 112 -16.24 -19.14 8.73
CA GLY A 112 -16.72 -19.15 10.12
C GLY A 112 -15.95 -18.22 11.07
N LEU A 113 -15.18 -17.27 10.53
CA LEU A 113 -14.43 -16.29 11.33
C LEU A 113 -15.25 -15.01 11.53
N LYS A 114 -15.15 -14.46 12.74
CA LYS A 114 -15.71 -13.15 13.13
C LYS A 114 -14.73 -12.00 12.96
N ALA A 115 -15.20 -10.76 13.01
CA ALA A 115 -14.43 -9.52 12.90
C ALA A 115 -13.23 -9.45 13.85
N LYS A 116 -13.32 -10.03 15.07
CA LYS A 116 -12.20 -10.08 16.02
C LYS A 116 -10.94 -10.76 15.46
N HIS A 117 -11.10 -11.72 14.54
CA HIS A 117 -9.97 -12.44 13.93
C HIS A 117 -9.27 -11.63 12.84
N TYR A 118 -9.86 -10.49 12.44
CA TYR A 118 -9.28 -9.62 11.42
C TYR A 118 -7.89 -9.12 11.81
N VAL A 119 -7.65 -8.86 13.10
CA VAL A 119 -6.31 -8.50 13.61
C VAL A 119 -5.28 -9.54 13.21
N GLY A 120 -5.53 -10.82 13.48
CA GLY A 120 -4.61 -11.90 13.13
C GLY A 120 -4.40 -12.05 11.62
N ILE A 121 -5.48 -11.93 10.85
CA ILE A 121 -5.42 -12.04 9.38
C ILE A 121 -4.63 -10.89 8.77
N GLN A 122 -4.80 -9.68 9.29
CA GLN A 122 -4.03 -8.53 8.84
C GLN A 122 -2.53 -8.73 9.08
N PHE A 123 -2.12 -9.29 10.22
CA PHE A 123 -0.72 -9.65 10.46
C PHE A 123 -0.20 -10.66 9.43
N VAL A 124 -0.99 -11.70 9.13
CA VAL A 124 -0.64 -12.67 8.08
C VAL A 124 -0.50 -11.97 6.73
N VAL A 125 -1.41 -11.07 6.37
CA VAL A 125 -1.35 -10.26 5.15
C VAL A 125 -0.09 -9.39 5.12
N GLY A 126 0.28 -8.74 6.23
CA GLY A 126 1.52 -7.95 6.34
C GLY A 126 2.78 -8.79 6.15
N ILE A 127 2.83 -9.99 6.76
CA ILE A 127 3.94 -10.94 6.58
C ILE A 127 4.02 -11.37 5.10
N LEU A 128 2.89 -11.75 4.50
CA LEU A 128 2.83 -12.13 3.08
C LEU A 128 3.26 -10.98 2.16
N PHE A 129 2.87 -9.74 2.49
CA PHE A 129 3.29 -8.54 1.76
C PHE A 129 4.81 -8.38 1.79
N VAL A 130 5.44 -8.47 2.97
CA VAL A 130 6.90 -8.39 3.10
C VAL A 130 7.61 -9.51 2.32
N VAL A 131 7.11 -10.75 2.42
CA VAL A 131 7.69 -11.90 1.69
C VAL A 131 7.61 -11.70 0.18
N LEU A 132 6.45 -11.27 -0.34
CA LEU A 132 6.26 -11.00 -1.77
C LEU A 132 7.05 -9.78 -2.23
N LEU A 133 7.26 -8.78 -1.37
CA LEU A 133 8.07 -7.61 -1.67
C LEU A 133 9.53 -8.01 -1.85
N ILE A 134 10.08 -8.80 -0.92
CA ILE A 134 11.45 -9.34 -1.02
C ILE A 134 11.58 -10.21 -2.27
N ARG A 135 10.58 -11.06 -2.56
CA ARG A 135 10.56 -11.87 -3.78
C ARG A 135 10.59 -10.99 -5.03
N PHE A 136 9.76 -9.96 -5.09
CA PHE A 136 9.73 -9.01 -6.19
C PHE A 136 11.07 -8.31 -6.38
N LEU A 137 11.60 -7.68 -5.33
CA LEU A 137 12.86 -6.93 -5.38
C LEU A 137 14.03 -7.84 -5.78
N SER A 138 14.14 -9.03 -5.17
CA SER A 138 15.21 -10.00 -5.47
C SER A 138 15.13 -10.63 -6.86
N LYS A 139 13.99 -10.52 -7.54
CA LYS A 139 13.84 -10.94 -8.95
C LYS A 139 14.41 -9.90 -9.91
N HIS A 140 14.40 -8.63 -9.53
CA HIS A 140 14.70 -7.52 -10.45
C HIS A 140 16.01 -6.78 -10.13
N LEU A 141 16.47 -6.85 -8.88
CA LEU A 141 17.66 -6.17 -8.37
C LEU A 141 18.75 -7.20 -7.97
N SER A 142 19.96 -6.70 -7.70
CA SER A 142 20.97 -7.50 -7.01
C SER A 142 20.51 -7.83 -5.58
N SER A 143 21.06 -8.89 -4.97
CA SER A 143 20.69 -9.30 -3.61
C SER A 143 20.91 -8.18 -2.59
N THR A 144 22.02 -7.45 -2.69
CA THR A 144 22.34 -6.34 -1.78
C THR A 144 21.39 -5.16 -1.96
N ALA A 145 21.10 -4.74 -3.19
CA ALA A 145 20.13 -3.69 -3.47
C ALA A 145 18.72 -4.09 -3.02
N SER A 146 18.38 -5.37 -3.10
CA SER A 146 17.09 -5.90 -2.59
C SER A 146 16.96 -5.72 -1.07
N VAL A 147 18.04 -5.95 -0.32
CA VAL A 147 18.06 -5.72 1.14
C VAL A 147 17.83 -4.25 1.45
N VAL A 148 18.57 -3.35 0.77
CA VAL A 148 18.44 -1.89 0.98
C VAL A 148 17.04 -1.39 0.61
N ALA A 149 16.50 -1.80 -0.54
CA ALA A 149 15.14 -1.46 -0.94
C ALA A 149 14.09 -1.99 0.05
N THR A 150 14.25 -3.23 0.52
CA THR A 150 13.33 -3.80 1.54
C THR A 150 13.40 -2.99 2.84
N PHE A 151 14.59 -2.59 3.27
CA PHE A 151 14.77 -1.76 4.46
C PHE A 151 14.17 -0.36 4.30
N MET A 152 14.27 0.24 3.10
CA MET A 152 13.57 1.48 2.77
C MET A 152 12.05 1.30 2.90
N PHE A 153 11.48 0.26 2.28
CA PHE A 153 10.04 -0.03 2.38
C PHE A 153 9.60 -0.32 3.81
N ALA A 154 10.44 -0.96 4.63
CA ALA A 154 10.15 -1.20 6.04
C ALA A 154 9.94 0.11 6.83
N ASN A 155 10.48 1.22 6.32
CA ASN A 155 10.30 2.55 6.89
C ASN A 155 9.14 3.34 6.28
N LEU A 156 8.62 2.94 5.13
CA LEU A 156 7.52 3.63 4.48
C LEU A 156 6.16 3.29 5.09
N PHE A 157 5.24 4.26 5.00
CA PHE A 157 3.86 4.13 5.46
C PHE A 157 3.19 2.85 4.96
N VAL A 158 3.30 2.53 3.67
CA VAL A 158 2.60 1.37 3.04
C VAL A 158 2.87 0.05 3.76
N THR A 159 4.11 -0.19 4.21
CA THR A 159 4.49 -1.44 4.87
C THR A 159 4.15 -1.38 6.36
N LYS A 160 4.41 -0.25 7.02
CA LYS A 160 4.09 -0.05 8.45
C LYS A 160 2.59 -0.13 8.72
N TRP A 161 1.77 0.41 7.82
CA TRP A 161 0.31 0.39 7.92
C TRP A 161 -0.26 -1.03 7.99
N THR A 162 0.41 -2.01 7.37
CA THR A 162 0.00 -3.42 7.44
C THR A 162 -0.02 -3.99 8.85
N PHE A 163 0.75 -3.42 9.78
CA PHE A 163 0.79 -3.86 11.18
C PHE A 163 0.17 -2.85 12.15
N PHE A 164 -0.17 -1.64 11.70
CA PHE A 164 -0.56 -0.55 12.59
C PHE A 164 -2.08 -0.47 12.86
N ASP A 165 -2.91 -0.44 11.82
CA ASP A 165 -4.36 -0.18 11.94
C ASP A 165 -5.21 -1.35 11.45
N PHE A 166 -6.12 -1.83 12.29
CA PHE A 166 -6.94 -3.03 12.09
C PHE A 166 -8.32 -2.81 11.49
N PHE A 167 -8.66 -1.63 10.97
CA PHE A 167 -10.04 -1.42 10.51
C PHE A 167 -10.14 -1.16 9.02
N TYR A 168 -9.08 -0.74 8.34
CA TYR A 168 -9.23 -0.14 7.02
C TYR A 168 -9.01 -1.05 5.81
N HIS A 169 -8.62 -2.31 6.01
CA HIS A 169 -8.50 -3.30 4.93
C HIS A 169 -7.47 -3.00 3.83
N ASP A 170 -6.87 -1.80 3.82
CA ASP A 170 -5.83 -1.38 2.88
C ASP A 170 -4.68 -2.40 2.73
N PRO A 171 -4.19 -3.06 3.81
CA PRO A 171 -3.10 -4.04 3.69
C PRO A 171 -3.40 -5.18 2.71
N LEU A 172 -4.66 -5.65 2.65
CA LEU A 172 -5.04 -6.67 1.69
C LEU A 172 -5.03 -6.12 0.26
N ALA A 173 -5.49 -4.89 0.07
CA ALA A 173 -5.45 -4.24 -1.24
C ALA A 173 -4.01 -4.02 -1.72
N TYR A 174 -3.10 -3.61 -0.83
CA TYR A 174 -1.67 -3.50 -1.12
C TYR A 174 -1.07 -4.87 -1.48
N LEU A 175 -1.43 -5.92 -0.74
CA LEU A 175 -1.01 -7.29 -1.04
C LEU A 175 -1.49 -7.73 -2.43
N LEU A 176 -2.77 -7.50 -2.76
CA LEU A 176 -3.33 -7.85 -4.07
C LEU A 176 -2.61 -7.09 -5.21
N LEU A 177 -2.35 -5.79 -5.02
CA LEU A 177 -1.54 -5.01 -5.96
C LEU A 177 -0.13 -5.57 -6.12
N LEU A 178 0.50 -6.04 -5.04
CA LEU A 178 1.82 -6.65 -5.14
C LEU A 178 1.79 -8.06 -5.78
N VAL A 179 0.73 -8.84 -5.54
CA VAL A 179 0.49 -10.14 -6.18
C VAL A 179 0.40 -9.97 -7.69
N ILE A 180 -0.42 -9.03 -8.18
CA ILE A 180 -0.58 -8.83 -9.64
C ILE A 180 0.70 -8.36 -10.33
N LEU A 181 1.71 -7.86 -9.62
CA LEU A 181 3.03 -7.52 -10.20
C LEU A 181 3.99 -8.72 -10.20
N ASN A 182 3.84 -9.64 -9.25
CA ASN A 182 4.70 -10.81 -9.10
C ASN A 182 4.37 -11.93 -10.09
N PHE A 183 3.11 -12.05 -10.49
CA PHE A 183 2.61 -13.17 -11.29
C PHE A 183 2.09 -12.72 -12.66
N ARG A 184 2.53 -13.39 -13.73
CA ARG A 184 2.15 -13.10 -15.12
C ARG A 184 0.81 -13.71 -15.55
N ASN A 185 0.11 -14.40 -14.66
CA ASN A 185 -1.13 -15.10 -15.02
C ASN A 185 -2.26 -14.06 -15.26
N PRO A 186 -2.84 -13.98 -16.47
CA PRO A 186 -3.86 -12.98 -16.80
C PRO A 186 -5.09 -13.05 -15.91
N LEU A 187 -5.56 -14.26 -15.57
CA LEU A 187 -6.72 -14.44 -14.71
C LEU A 187 -6.44 -13.92 -13.30
N LEU A 188 -5.26 -14.21 -12.76
CA LEU A 188 -4.84 -13.70 -11.45
C LEU A 188 -4.73 -12.17 -11.43
N ILE A 189 -4.27 -11.55 -12.53
CA ILE A 189 -4.22 -10.09 -12.67
C ILE A 189 -5.63 -9.48 -12.70
N ILE A 190 -6.51 -10.02 -13.55
CA ILE A 190 -7.91 -9.56 -13.69
C ILE A 190 -8.63 -9.67 -12.34
N LEU A 191 -8.59 -10.85 -11.73
CA LEU A 191 -9.23 -11.11 -10.44
C LEU A 191 -8.57 -10.30 -9.33
N GLY A 192 -7.24 -10.19 -9.29
CA GLY A 192 -6.53 -9.43 -8.27
C GLY A 192 -6.89 -7.95 -8.26
N ILE A 193 -7.06 -7.33 -9.42
CA ILE A 193 -7.52 -5.93 -9.54
C ILE A 193 -8.99 -5.81 -9.14
N ALA A 194 -9.85 -6.69 -9.66
CA ALA A 194 -11.28 -6.66 -9.35
C ALA A 194 -11.53 -6.84 -7.85
N LEU A 195 -10.92 -7.86 -7.25
CA LEU A 195 -10.97 -8.10 -5.81
C LEU A 195 -10.35 -6.94 -5.02
N GLY A 196 -9.21 -6.40 -5.46
CA GLY A 196 -8.59 -5.23 -4.86
C GLY A 196 -9.54 -4.04 -4.79
N GLY A 197 -10.27 -3.76 -5.87
CA GLY A 197 -11.28 -2.70 -5.91
C GLY A 197 -12.46 -2.92 -4.94
N PHE A 198 -12.83 -4.18 -4.69
CA PHE A 198 -13.84 -4.54 -3.68
C PHE A 198 -13.28 -4.59 -2.24
N VAL A 199 -11.97 -4.42 -2.06
CA VAL A 199 -11.39 -4.06 -0.75
C VAL A 199 -11.41 -2.54 -0.60
N ASP A 200 -10.90 -1.85 -1.61
CA ASP A 200 -10.84 -0.38 -1.66
C ASP A 200 -10.70 0.08 -3.11
N GLU A 201 -11.56 1.02 -3.54
CA GLU A 201 -11.57 1.53 -4.90
C GLU A 201 -10.24 2.18 -5.32
N ARG A 202 -9.44 2.68 -4.36
CA ARG A 202 -8.11 3.26 -4.62
C ARG A 202 -7.12 2.20 -5.13
N ALA A 203 -7.37 0.92 -4.88
CA ALA A 203 -6.59 -0.18 -5.47
C ALA A 203 -6.70 -0.19 -7.00
N VAL A 204 -7.88 0.08 -7.55
CA VAL A 204 -8.10 0.13 -9.00
C VAL A 204 -7.33 1.30 -9.60
N ILE A 205 -7.28 2.43 -8.90
CA ILE A 205 -6.53 3.61 -9.33
C ILE A 205 -5.03 3.31 -9.29
N GLY A 206 -4.54 2.68 -8.22
CA GLY A 206 -3.15 2.20 -8.12
C GLY A 206 -2.80 1.17 -9.19
N SER A 207 -3.76 0.38 -9.67
CA SER A 207 -3.54 -0.62 -10.73
C SER A 207 -3.23 -0.02 -12.11
N SER A 208 -3.45 1.28 -12.31
CA SER A 208 -2.93 2.00 -13.50
C SER A 208 -1.40 1.86 -13.62
N ALA A 209 -0.68 1.88 -12.49
CA ALA A 209 0.75 1.62 -12.45
C ALA A 209 1.10 0.15 -12.76
N ALA A 210 0.18 -0.80 -12.53
CA ALA A 210 0.36 -2.19 -12.95
C ALA A 210 0.21 -2.35 -14.48
N VAL A 211 -0.62 -1.52 -15.14
CA VAL A 211 -0.67 -1.45 -16.61
C VAL A 211 0.70 -1.01 -17.15
N LEU A 212 1.26 0.07 -16.61
CA LEU A 212 2.62 0.54 -16.94
C LEU A 212 3.66 -0.57 -16.71
N TRP A 213 3.65 -1.19 -15.54
CA TRP A 213 4.59 -2.26 -15.17
C TRP A 213 4.59 -3.39 -16.19
N TRP A 214 3.41 -3.95 -16.50
CA TRP A 214 3.33 -5.07 -17.42
C TRP A 214 3.67 -4.66 -18.85
N PHE A 215 3.26 -3.46 -19.28
CA PHE A 215 3.61 -2.96 -20.59
C PHE A 215 5.13 -2.84 -20.78
N TRP A 216 5.83 -2.31 -19.78
CA TRP A 216 7.30 -2.21 -19.78
C TRP A 216 7.99 -3.58 -19.69
N GLN A 217 7.44 -4.52 -18.92
CA GLN A 217 7.98 -5.88 -18.82
C GLN A 217 7.81 -6.67 -20.13
N GLU A 218 6.64 -6.63 -20.76
CA GLU A 218 6.32 -7.36 -21.99
C GLU A 218 6.94 -6.73 -23.25
N SER A 219 7.33 -5.46 -23.18
CA SER A 219 8.17 -4.81 -24.19
C SER A 219 9.66 -5.13 -24.04
N ASN A 220 10.07 -5.88 -23.01
CA ASN A 220 11.47 -6.12 -22.64
C ASN A 220 12.27 -4.82 -22.44
N ALA A 221 11.63 -3.78 -21.88
CA ALA A 221 12.23 -2.46 -21.69
C ALA A 221 12.73 -1.77 -22.98
N GLN A 222 12.24 -2.18 -24.16
CA GLN A 222 12.58 -1.57 -25.43
C GLN A 222 11.59 -0.47 -25.81
N LYS A 223 12.00 0.43 -26.71
CA LYS A 223 11.09 1.42 -27.31
C LYS A 223 10.04 0.70 -28.15
N VAL A 224 8.78 1.10 -28.01
CA VAL A 224 7.64 0.48 -28.69
C VAL A 224 7.08 1.47 -29.70
N ALA A 225 6.97 1.05 -30.97
CA ALA A 225 6.24 1.81 -31.98
C ALA A 225 4.74 1.82 -31.66
N LEU A 226 4.06 2.96 -31.89
CA LEU A 226 2.64 3.14 -31.57
C LEU A 226 1.73 2.08 -32.22
N SER A 227 2.06 1.62 -33.42
CA SER A 227 1.33 0.56 -34.12
C SER A 227 1.29 -0.77 -33.36
N ASN A 228 2.30 -1.05 -32.53
CA ASN A 228 2.40 -2.29 -31.78
C ASN A 228 1.69 -2.24 -30.42
N VAL A 229 1.39 -1.04 -29.89
CA VAL A 229 0.84 -0.85 -28.53
C VAL A 229 -0.43 -1.65 -28.30
N PHE A 230 -1.26 -1.82 -29.33
CA PHE A 230 -2.55 -2.51 -29.24
C PHE A 230 -2.47 -4.04 -29.46
N SER A 231 -1.27 -4.62 -29.54
CA SER A 231 -1.11 -6.07 -29.77
C SER A 231 -1.48 -6.91 -28.54
N ILE A 232 -2.70 -7.43 -28.49
CA ILE A 232 -3.19 -8.28 -27.40
C ILE A 232 -2.31 -9.52 -27.19
N LYS A 233 -1.83 -10.13 -28.28
CA LYS A 233 -0.98 -11.33 -28.20
C LYS A 233 0.37 -11.06 -27.53
N ARG A 234 0.93 -9.86 -27.74
CA ARG A 234 2.22 -9.45 -27.17
C ARG A 234 2.09 -8.94 -25.74
N TYR A 235 1.04 -8.20 -25.45
CA TYR A 235 0.84 -7.47 -24.19
C TYR A 235 -0.25 -8.10 -23.32
N ARG A 236 -0.17 -9.42 -23.11
CA ARG A 236 -1.26 -10.19 -22.47
C ARG A 236 -1.50 -9.75 -21.04
N ALA A 237 -0.45 -9.55 -20.26
CA ALA A 237 -0.55 -9.10 -18.86
C ALA A 237 -0.98 -7.64 -18.78
N THR A 238 -0.52 -6.77 -19.70
CA THR A 238 -1.02 -5.38 -19.78
C THR A 238 -2.52 -5.34 -20.03
N TRP A 239 -3.01 -6.08 -21.02
CA TRP A 239 -4.44 -6.13 -21.34
C TRP A 239 -5.24 -6.79 -20.22
N ALA A 240 -4.68 -7.79 -19.53
CA ALA A 240 -5.30 -8.34 -18.33
C ALA A 240 -5.50 -7.28 -17.24
N SER A 241 -4.53 -6.39 -17.04
CA SER A 241 -4.68 -5.27 -16.09
C SER A 241 -5.81 -4.32 -16.49
N VAL A 242 -5.88 -3.95 -17.78
CA VAL A 242 -6.95 -3.10 -18.32
C VAL A 242 -8.32 -3.76 -18.15
N VAL A 243 -8.44 -5.04 -18.50
CA VAL A 243 -9.67 -5.81 -18.34
C VAL A 243 -10.06 -5.93 -16.86
N GLY A 244 -9.10 -6.11 -15.94
CA GLY A 244 -9.36 -6.11 -14.51
C GLY A 244 -9.96 -4.80 -13.99
N ILE A 245 -9.43 -3.66 -14.46
CA ILE A 245 -9.97 -2.32 -14.14
C ILE A 245 -11.41 -2.19 -14.66
N LEU A 246 -11.64 -2.52 -15.93
CA LEU A 246 -12.96 -2.42 -16.55
C LEU A 246 -13.98 -3.36 -15.88
N LEU A 247 -13.56 -4.58 -15.56
CA LEU A 247 -14.39 -5.57 -14.87
C LEU A 247 -14.84 -5.03 -13.51
N PHE A 248 -13.93 -4.45 -12.71
CA PHE A 248 -14.31 -3.81 -11.45
C PHE A 248 -15.35 -2.71 -11.66
N ILE A 249 -15.12 -1.80 -12.61
CA ILE A 249 -16.04 -0.68 -12.89
C ILE A 249 -17.43 -1.22 -13.26
N VAL A 250 -17.51 -2.19 -14.17
CA VAL A 250 -18.78 -2.80 -14.59
C VAL A 250 -19.48 -3.49 -13.42
N LEU A 251 -18.76 -4.32 -12.65
CA LEU A 251 -19.35 -5.00 -11.48
C LEU A 251 -19.81 -3.99 -10.43
N ARG A 252 -19.05 -2.91 -10.22
CA ARG A 252 -19.39 -1.86 -9.26
C ARG A 252 -20.68 -1.14 -9.68
N LEU A 253 -20.80 -0.76 -10.95
CA LEU A 253 -21.99 -0.12 -11.49
C LEU A 253 -23.20 -1.07 -11.45
N TYR A 254 -23.00 -2.33 -11.79
CA TYR A 254 -24.04 -3.36 -11.71
C TYR A 254 -24.55 -3.52 -10.28
N VAL A 255 -23.66 -3.64 -9.29
CA VAL A 255 -24.03 -3.74 -7.87
C VAL A 255 -24.78 -2.48 -7.41
N MET A 256 -24.36 -1.29 -7.85
CA MET A 256 -25.06 -0.04 -7.53
C MET A 256 -26.48 0.02 -8.11
N SER A 257 -26.65 -0.38 -9.38
CA SER A 257 -27.94 -0.29 -10.07
C SER A 257 -28.91 -1.40 -9.70
N SER A 258 -28.45 -2.66 -9.65
CA SER A 258 -29.30 -3.83 -9.43
C SER A 258 -29.69 -4.03 -7.97
N LEU A 259 -28.80 -3.70 -7.02
CA LEU A 259 -29.04 -3.91 -5.59
C LEU A 259 -29.46 -2.62 -4.87
N GLY A 260 -29.66 -1.53 -5.60
CA GLY A 260 -30.13 -0.24 -5.06
C GLY A 260 -29.18 0.38 -4.02
N MET A 261 -27.92 -0.05 -3.99
CA MET A 261 -26.95 0.45 -3.02
C MET A 261 -26.54 1.87 -3.36
N ARG A 262 -26.50 2.74 -2.35
CA ARG A 262 -26.09 4.14 -2.52
C ARG A 262 -24.76 4.37 -1.80
N THR A 263 -23.75 4.82 -2.54
CA THR A 263 -22.49 5.24 -1.91
C THR A 263 -22.72 6.57 -1.21
N ASP A 264 -22.46 6.63 0.09
CA ASP A 264 -22.44 7.90 0.79
C ASP A 264 -21.34 8.79 0.21
N LYS A 265 -21.74 9.98 -0.27
CA LYS A 265 -20.84 10.98 -0.85
C LYS A 265 -20.34 11.99 0.18
N SER A 266 -20.76 11.87 1.45
CA SER A 266 -20.27 12.73 2.54
C SER A 266 -18.74 12.72 2.61
N MET A 267 -18.11 13.85 2.91
CA MET A 267 -16.65 13.99 3.00
C MET A 267 -15.87 13.60 1.72
N LEU A 268 -16.53 13.56 0.56
CA LEU A 268 -15.87 13.56 -0.76
C LEU A 268 -15.84 15.00 -1.27
N GLY A 269 -14.65 15.45 -1.68
CA GLY A 269 -14.48 16.81 -2.15
C GLY A 269 -13.02 17.24 -2.08
N PHE A 270 -12.80 18.48 -2.51
CA PHE A 270 -11.52 19.17 -2.37
C PHE A 270 -11.81 20.55 -1.78
N ASP A 271 -11.88 20.61 -0.47
CA ASP A 271 -12.09 21.85 0.27
C ASP A 271 -10.76 22.61 0.49
N ALA A 272 -10.85 23.84 1.00
CA ALA A 272 -9.69 24.69 1.27
C ALA A 272 -8.72 24.07 2.30
N ASN A 273 -9.25 23.30 3.26
CA ASN A 273 -8.42 22.61 4.26
C ASN A 273 -7.63 21.48 3.61
N GLN A 274 -8.25 20.72 2.70
CA GLN A 274 -7.60 19.67 1.93
C GLN A 274 -6.53 20.24 0.99
N TYR A 275 -6.78 21.39 0.35
CA TYR A 275 -5.78 22.07 -0.48
C TYR A 275 -4.51 22.42 0.28
N ASN A 276 -4.63 22.97 1.50
CA ASN A 276 -3.48 23.31 2.32
C ASN A 276 -2.76 22.07 2.89
N SER A 277 -3.47 20.94 2.97
CA SER A 277 -3.05 19.74 3.69
C SER A 277 -2.43 18.68 2.79
N PHE A 278 -2.88 18.57 1.53
CA PHE A 278 -2.45 17.50 0.63
C PHE A 278 -0.92 17.45 0.36
N PRO A 279 -0.15 18.57 0.28
CA PRO A 279 1.28 18.49 0.00
C PRO A 279 2.05 17.80 1.13
N MET A 280 1.64 18.03 2.37
CA MET A 280 2.21 17.35 3.52
C MET A 280 1.89 15.85 3.46
N GLY A 281 0.64 15.50 3.13
CA GLY A 281 0.20 14.10 3.04
C GLY A 281 0.99 13.34 1.98
N LEU A 282 1.22 13.99 0.84
CA LEU A 282 2.03 13.49 -0.26
C LEU A 282 3.50 13.29 0.17
N THR A 283 4.08 14.28 0.86
CA THR A 283 5.46 14.24 1.37
C THR A 283 5.66 13.09 2.35
N VAL A 284 4.82 12.97 3.38
CA VAL A 284 5.01 11.95 4.44
C VAL A 284 4.70 10.52 4.00
N THR A 285 3.98 10.34 2.88
CA THR A 285 3.68 8.98 2.38
C THR A 285 4.93 8.25 1.90
N TYR A 286 5.81 8.96 1.20
CA TYR A 286 7.00 8.38 0.58
C TYR A 286 8.31 8.92 1.16
N GLU A 287 8.27 9.97 1.97
CA GLU A 287 9.45 10.54 2.64
C GLU A 287 10.58 10.78 1.62
N CYS A 288 11.79 10.28 1.87
CA CYS A 288 12.91 10.42 0.94
C CYS A 288 12.79 9.55 -0.32
N ALA A 289 11.84 8.60 -0.40
CA ALA A 289 11.62 7.81 -1.60
C ALA A 289 11.06 8.64 -2.78
N TRP A 290 10.60 9.88 -2.53
CA TRP A 290 10.29 10.84 -3.60
C TRP A 290 11.47 11.08 -4.54
N PHE A 291 12.71 11.04 -4.06
CA PHE A 291 13.89 11.19 -4.91
C PHE A 291 13.99 10.10 -5.98
N LEU A 292 13.52 8.88 -5.70
CA LEU A 292 13.48 7.80 -6.70
C LEU A 292 12.37 8.03 -7.73
N LEU A 293 11.22 8.55 -7.31
CA LEU A 293 10.12 8.92 -8.21
C LEU A 293 10.51 10.08 -9.13
N PHE A 294 11.22 11.10 -8.63
CA PHE A 294 11.76 12.15 -9.49
C PHE A 294 12.90 11.63 -10.36
N GLY A 295 13.78 10.79 -9.81
CA GLY A 295 14.88 10.16 -10.54
C GLY A 295 14.40 9.37 -11.76
N VAL A 296 13.32 8.61 -11.64
CA VAL A 296 12.79 7.84 -12.78
C VAL A 296 12.23 8.74 -13.87
N VAL A 297 11.60 9.86 -13.52
CA VAL A 297 11.12 10.86 -14.48
C VAL A 297 12.30 11.46 -15.26
N VAL A 298 13.33 11.91 -14.54
CA VAL A 298 14.56 12.44 -15.15
C VAL A 298 15.21 11.38 -16.05
N GLY A 299 15.30 10.13 -15.59
CA GLY A 299 15.84 9.02 -16.36
C GLY A 299 15.06 8.73 -17.65
N MET A 300 13.72 8.77 -17.60
CA MET A 300 12.88 8.59 -18.79
C MET A 300 12.99 9.75 -19.77
N VAL A 301 13.10 11.00 -19.28
CA VAL A 301 13.36 12.18 -20.13
C VAL A 301 14.72 12.08 -20.81
N ALA A 302 15.77 11.75 -20.06
CA ALA A 302 17.13 11.60 -20.57
C ALA A 302 17.23 10.52 -21.67
N LYS A 303 16.52 9.39 -21.51
CA LYS A 303 16.46 8.31 -22.51
C LYS A 303 15.47 8.56 -23.65
N LYS A 304 14.69 9.65 -23.59
CA LYS A 304 13.61 9.97 -24.53
C LYS A 304 12.58 8.83 -24.61
N ASP A 305 12.23 8.28 -23.46
CA ASP A 305 11.26 7.19 -23.28
C ASP A 305 9.85 7.75 -23.03
N TRP A 306 9.39 8.60 -23.96
CA TRP A 306 8.20 9.44 -23.81
C TRP A 306 6.91 8.65 -23.52
N LEU A 307 6.77 7.45 -24.09
CA LEU A 307 5.60 6.61 -23.87
C LEU A 307 5.52 6.13 -22.40
N TYR A 308 6.62 5.63 -21.86
CA TYR A 308 6.68 5.20 -20.45
C TYR A 308 6.53 6.40 -19.51
N LEU A 309 7.11 7.54 -19.87
CA LEU A 309 6.93 8.79 -19.11
C LEU A 309 5.46 9.19 -19.05
N LEU A 310 4.77 9.20 -20.19
CA LEU A 310 3.35 9.56 -20.25
C LEU A 310 2.49 8.63 -19.40
N MET A 311 2.71 7.31 -19.50
CA MET A 311 2.00 6.31 -18.70
C MET A 311 2.29 6.44 -17.20
N PHE A 312 3.54 6.74 -16.84
CA PHE A 312 3.94 7.01 -15.45
C PHE A 312 3.28 8.27 -14.91
N MET A 313 3.32 9.38 -15.66
CA MET A 313 2.68 10.63 -15.26
C MET A 313 1.16 10.48 -15.15
N PHE A 314 0.52 9.78 -16.08
CA PHE A 314 -0.92 9.51 -16.00
C PHE A 314 -1.28 8.71 -14.74
N SER A 315 -0.51 7.66 -14.43
CA SER A 315 -0.72 6.85 -13.24
C SER A 315 -0.46 7.65 -11.95
N ALA A 316 0.60 8.46 -11.92
CA ALA A 316 0.94 9.32 -10.78
C ALA A 316 -0.13 10.38 -10.53
N VAL A 317 -0.58 11.07 -11.59
CA VAL A 317 -1.68 12.04 -11.51
C VAL A 317 -2.96 11.36 -11.05
N GLY A 318 -3.27 10.15 -11.55
CA GLY A 318 -4.43 9.38 -11.10
C GLY A 318 -4.41 9.10 -9.60
N VAL A 319 -3.27 8.62 -9.07
CA VAL A 319 -3.10 8.35 -7.64
C VAL A 319 -3.18 9.65 -6.81
N ILE A 320 -2.53 10.73 -7.25
CA ILE A 320 -2.53 12.00 -6.53
C ILE A 320 -3.93 12.61 -6.53
N ALA A 321 -4.57 12.71 -7.69
CA ALA A 321 -5.91 13.28 -7.81
C ALA A 321 -6.91 12.49 -6.95
N ALA A 322 -6.92 11.16 -7.08
CA ALA A 322 -7.82 10.33 -6.30
C ALA A 322 -7.54 10.39 -4.79
N GLY A 323 -6.26 10.40 -4.40
CA GLY A 323 -5.90 10.50 -2.99
C GLY A 323 -6.16 11.87 -2.38
N SER A 324 -6.18 12.93 -3.20
CA SER A 324 -6.56 14.28 -2.78
C SER A 324 -8.07 14.45 -2.54
N LEU A 325 -8.91 13.63 -3.17
CA LEU A 325 -10.38 13.71 -3.04
C LEU A 325 -10.94 13.13 -1.73
N VAL A 326 -10.08 12.53 -0.91
CA VAL A 326 -10.45 11.90 0.35
C VAL A 326 -9.64 12.50 1.50
N LEU A 327 -10.17 12.43 2.72
CA LEU A 327 -9.50 12.98 3.90
C LEU A 327 -8.27 12.15 4.32
N ASP A 328 -8.22 10.86 3.99
CA ASP A 328 -7.13 9.96 4.37
C ASP A 328 -5.98 10.01 3.34
N PHE A 329 -5.26 11.13 3.28
CA PHE A 329 -4.23 11.37 2.26
C PHE A 329 -3.17 10.27 2.20
N SER A 330 -2.48 10.00 3.31
CA SER A 330 -1.33 9.08 3.28
C SER A 330 -1.71 7.66 2.90
N ARG A 331 -2.88 7.20 3.37
CA ARG A 331 -3.44 5.89 3.01
C ARG A 331 -3.74 5.78 1.52
N SER A 332 -4.25 6.87 0.95
CA SER A 332 -4.62 6.91 -0.46
C SER A 332 -3.41 6.98 -1.37
N TYR A 333 -2.46 7.85 -1.05
CA TYR A 333 -1.23 7.99 -1.81
C TYR A 333 -0.40 6.72 -1.77
N ALA A 334 -0.45 5.96 -0.66
CA ALA A 334 0.28 4.70 -0.53
C ALA A 334 -0.09 3.66 -1.59
N TYR A 335 -1.27 3.72 -2.22
CA TYR A 335 -1.62 2.85 -3.36
C TYR A 335 -0.69 3.08 -4.57
N GLY A 336 -0.02 4.22 -4.66
CA GLY A 336 1.02 4.51 -5.64
C GLY A 336 2.36 3.81 -5.40
N PHE A 337 2.51 2.98 -4.35
CA PHE A 337 3.77 2.27 -4.09
C PHE A 337 4.24 1.40 -5.27
N VAL A 338 3.30 1.01 -6.14
CA VAL A 338 3.58 0.32 -7.41
C VAL A 338 4.44 1.19 -8.34
N LEU A 339 4.23 2.51 -8.38
CA LEU A 339 5.08 3.45 -9.12
C LEU A 339 6.48 3.54 -8.52
N LEU A 340 6.59 3.45 -7.19
CA LEU A 340 7.89 3.41 -6.53
C LEU A 340 8.64 2.11 -6.86
N LEU A 341 7.96 0.96 -6.87
CA LEU A 341 8.54 -0.31 -7.31
C LEU A 341 8.99 -0.23 -8.78
N PHE A 342 8.16 0.33 -9.66
CA PHE A 342 8.54 0.59 -11.04
C PHE A 342 9.79 1.49 -11.13
N ALA A 343 9.82 2.59 -10.39
CA ALA A 343 10.93 3.54 -10.38
C ALA A 343 12.25 2.88 -9.97
N ILE A 344 12.24 2.09 -8.90
CA ILE A 344 13.41 1.34 -8.42
C ILE A 344 13.93 0.39 -9.50
N VAL A 345 13.03 -0.40 -10.10
CA VAL A 345 13.43 -1.39 -11.11
C VAL A 345 13.91 -0.72 -12.38
N TYR A 346 13.22 0.31 -12.87
CA TYR A 346 13.62 1.07 -14.05
C TYR A 346 15.02 1.68 -13.85
N LEU A 347 15.24 2.41 -12.75
CA LEU A 347 16.53 3.04 -12.44
C LEU A 347 17.66 2.01 -12.33
N SER A 348 17.39 0.83 -11.76
CA SER A 348 18.38 -0.26 -11.67
C SER A 348 18.84 -0.79 -13.04
N LYS A 349 18.03 -0.62 -14.08
CA LYS A 349 18.34 -1.04 -15.46
C LYS A 349 18.93 0.09 -16.30
N THR A 350 18.72 1.34 -15.90
CA THR A 350 19.14 2.49 -16.69
C THR A 350 20.41 3.15 -16.19
N GLU A 351 20.67 3.12 -14.89
CA GLU A 351 21.82 3.75 -14.25
C GLU A 351 22.98 2.78 -14.04
N THR A 352 24.18 3.33 -13.78
CA THR A 352 25.31 2.52 -13.33
C THR A 352 25.00 1.95 -11.94
N LEU A 353 25.44 0.71 -11.70
CA LEU A 353 25.18 0.01 -10.43
C LEU A 353 25.60 0.85 -9.20
N PRO A 354 26.79 1.50 -9.16
CA PRO A 354 27.18 2.31 -8.01
C PRO A 354 26.29 3.53 -7.78
N HIS A 355 25.87 4.23 -8.84
CA HIS A 355 25.00 5.39 -8.72
C HIS A 355 23.62 5.00 -8.21
N PHE A 356 23.04 3.93 -8.77
CA PHE A 356 21.76 3.39 -8.32
C PHE A 356 21.82 2.95 -6.85
N GLN A 357 22.85 2.19 -6.47
CA GLN A 357 23.05 1.71 -5.11
C GLN A 357 23.22 2.85 -4.09
N ASN A 358 23.99 3.89 -4.45
CA ASN A 358 24.17 5.06 -3.59
C ASN A 358 22.87 5.86 -3.42
N GLY A 359 22.13 6.11 -4.52
CA GLY A 359 20.85 6.81 -4.46
C GLY A 359 19.80 6.04 -3.64
N LEU A 360 19.73 4.72 -3.83
CA LEU A 360 18.84 3.85 -3.05
C LEU A 360 19.21 3.83 -1.55
N THR A 361 20.50 3.77 -1.24
CA THR A 361 21.00 3.80 0.15
C THR A 361 20.70 5.14 0.81
N PHE A 362 20.90 6.25 0.09
CA PHE A 362 20.53 7.58 0.57
C PHE A 362 19.03 7.65 0.90
N CYS A 363 18.16 7.17 0.01
CA CYS A 363 16.72 7.15 0.26
C CYS A 363 16.35 6.25 1.45
N ALA A 364 16.99 5.08 1.58
CA ALA A 364 16.75 4.16 2.69
C ALA A 364 17.15 4.77 4.05
N ILE A 365 18.32 5.42 4.12
CA ILE A 365 18.78 6.13 5.32
C ILE A 365 17.86 7.31 5.61
N GLY A 366 17.46 8.07 4.59
CA GLY A 366 16.50 9.15 4.74
C GLY A 366 15.19 8.67 5.38
N CYS A 367 14.54 7.66 4.79
CA CYS A 367 13.30 7.10 5.35
C CYS A 367 13.50 6.51 6.76
N PHE A 368 14.69 6.00 7.08
CA PHE A 368 14.99 5.53 8.44
C PHE A 368 15.08 6.68 9.47
N LEU A 369 15.68 7.81 9.09
CA LEU A 369 15.88 8.96 9.97
C LEU A 369 14.62 9.80 10.16
N PHE A 370 13.70 9.77 9.18
CA PHE A 370 12.40 10.42 9.30
C PHE A 370 11.41 9.49 10.04
N PRO A 371 10.84 9.90 11.19
CA PRO A 371 9.77 9.14 11.80
C PRO A 371 8.59 9.06 10.85
N THR A 372 7.94 7.89 10.78
CA THR A 372 6.79 7.74 9.89
C THR A 372 5.58 8.45 10.46
N TYR A 373 5.09 9.42 9.71
CA TYR A 373 3.84 10.11 9.97
C TYR A 373 2.80 9.71 8.94
N TYR A 374 1.53 9.85 9.32
CA TYR A 374 0.41 9.75 8.41
C TYR A 374 -0.54 10.90 8.63
N GLN A 375 -1.22 11.31 7.57
CA GLN A 375 -2.10 12.45 7.60
C GLN A 375 -3.55 12.03 7.33
N ILE A 376 -4.44 12.55 8.18
CA ILE A 376 -5.89 12.47 8.01
C ILE A 376 -6.41 13.90 8.13
N SER A 377 -7.07 14.39 7.07
CA SER A 377 -7.50 15.78 6.96
C SER A 377 -6.31 16.75 7.18
N SER A 378 -6.47 17.76 8.03
CA SER A 378 -5.40 18.69 8.41
C SER A 378 -4.49 18.20 9.53
N SER A 379 -4.73 16.99 10.07
CA SER A 379 -4.01 16.48 11.24
C SER A 379 -2.93 15.47 10.84
N LEU A 380 -1.73 15.67 11.38
CA LEU A 380 -0.59 14.77 11.21
C LEU A 380 -0.43 13.90 12.46
N PHE A 381 -0.38 12.59 12.25
CA PHE A 381 -0.27 11.59 13.30
C PHE A 381 1.04 10.85 13.16
N TRP A 382 1.77 10.73 14.26
CA TRP A 382 2.96 9.89 14.32
C TRP A 382 2.56 8.42 14.45
N MET A 383 3.30 7.51 13.82
CA MET A 383 3.22 6.07 14.08
C MET A 383 4.26 5.71 15.16
N PRO A 384 3.90 5.75 16.46
CA PRO A 384 4.86 5.50 17.53
C PRO A 384 5.40 4.07 17.50
N HIS A 385 6.66 3.97 17.93
CA HIS A 385 7.34 2.72 18.23
C HIS A 385 6.75 2.08 19.50
N ILE A 386 7.30 0.94 19.92
CA ILE A 386 6.75 0.15 21.03
C ILE A 386 6.77 0.87 22.39
N PHE A 387 7.80 1.67 22.71
CA PHE A 387 8.00 2.20 24.08
C PHE A 387 6.81 3.02 24.63
N PRO A 388 6.22 3.99 23.89
CA PRO A 388 5.01 4.69 24.33
C PRO A 388 3.81 3.77 24.61
N LYS A 389 3.77 2.56 24.02
CA LYS A 389 2.65 1.61 24.12
C LYS A 389 2.85 0.53 25.18
N ILE A 390 4.05 0.37 25.74
CA ILE A 390 4.33 -0.63 26.79
C ILE A 390 3.40 -0.44 27.99
N LYS A 391 3.14 0.81 28.41
CA LYS A 391 2.20 1.10 29.51
C LYS A 391 0.79 0.57 29.24
N VAL A 392 0.34 0.61 27.99
CA VAL A 392 -0.99 0.12 27.59
C VAL A 392 -1.02 -1.40 27.53
N LEU A 393 0.05 -2.04 27.04
CA LEU A 393 0.17 -3.50 27.08
C LEU A 393 0.14 -4.03 28.51
N LEU A 394 0.86 -3.38 29.44
CA LEU A 394 0.86 -3.75 30.85
C LEU A 394 -0.53 -3.57 31.48
N ALA A 395 -1.27 -2.53 31.10
CA ALA A 395 -2.66 -2.37 31.53
C ALA A 395 -3.59 -3.44 30.92
N PHE A 396 -3.32 -3.89 29.68
CA PHE A 396 -4.11 -4.92 28.99
C PHE A 396 -3.97 -6.30 29.63
N TYR A 397 -2.80 -6.61 30.18
CA TYR A 397 -2.55 -7.87 30.90
C TYR A 397 -3.38 -8.01 32.18
N HIS A 398 -3.90 -6.91 32.74
CA HIS A 398 -4.76 -6.95 33.93
C HIS A 398 -6.27 -7.11 33.60
N LEU A 399 -6.64 -7.04 32.33
CA LEU A 399 -8.03 -7.11 31.84
C LEU A 399 -8.40 -8.47 31.20
N ILE A 400 -7.40 -9.33 30.96
CA ILE A 400 -7.55 -10.74 30.55
C ILE A 400 -7.21 -11.59 31.76
#